data_AF-A0A5K1BHH0-F1
#
_entry.id   AF-A0A5K1BHH0-F1
#
_cell.length_a   1.000
_cell.length_b   1.000
_cell.length_c   1.000
_cell.angle_alpha   90.00
_cell.angle_beta   90.00
_cell.angle_gamma   90.00
#
_symmetry.space_group_name_H-M   'P 1'
#
loop_
_entity.id
_entity.type
_entity.pdbx_description
1 polymer ?
#
loop_
_entity_poly.entity_id
_entity_poly.type
_entity_poly.pdbx_seq_one_letter_code
_entity_poly.pdbx_strand_id
1 'polypeptide(L)' 'SHHEKIVIVDYQICYLGGLDLCFGHYDIPKHEVNDFLALIWPGKVYYNP' A
#
# COMPACT_ATOMS: atom_id res chain seq x y z
N SER A 1 11.16 -14.46 8.09
CA SER A 1 10.72 -13.31 8.91
C SER A 1 9.31 -13.58 9.39
N HIS A 2 8.73 -12.73 10.25
CA HIS A 2 7.28 -12.67 10.39
C HIS A 2 6.73 -11.99 9.13
N HIS A 3 5.93 -12.70 8.32
CA HIS A 3 5.48 -12.25 6.98
C HIS A 3 4.01 -11.85 6.94
N GLU A 4 3.28 -12.17 8.00
CA GLU A 4 1.91 -11.77 8.25
C GLU A 4 1.75 -10.24 8.24
N LYS A 5 0.74 -9.74 7.53
CA LYS A 5 0.29 -8.33 7.59
C LYS A 5 -1.13 -8.34 8.14
N ILE A 6 -1.30 -7.80 9.34
CA ILE A 6 -2.54 -7.86 10.11
C ILE A 6 -2.83 -6.48 10.69
N VAL A 7 -4.07 -6.00 10.52
CA VAL A 7 -4.58 -4.81 11.21
C VAL A 7 -5.87 -5.19 11.94
N ILE A 8 -5.90 -4.99 13.26
CA ILE A 8 -7.06 -5.27 14.10
C ILE A 8 -7.54 -3.94 14.72
N VAL A 9 -8.81 -3.62 14.56
CA VAL A 9 -9.45 -2.44 15.14
C VAL A 9 -10.46 -2.89 16.19
N ASP A 10 -10.28 -2.40 17.43
CA ASP A 10 -11.14 -2.64 18.60
C ASP A 10 -11.46 -4.11 18.89
N TYR A 11 -10.62 -5.05 18.42
CA TYR A 11 -10.87 -6.49 18.44
C TYR A 11 -12.18 -6.93 17.75
N GLN A 12 -12.75 -6.07 16.91
CA GLN A 12 -14.02 -6.29 16.23
C GLN A 12 -13.85 -6.47 14.72
N ILE A 13 -12.87 -5.80 14.13
CA ILE A 13 -12.61 -5.83 12.69
C ILE A 13 -11.15 -6.21 12.46
N CYS A 14 -10.91 -7.16 11.56
CA CYS A 14 -9.59 -7.65 11.22
C CYS A 14 -9.39 -7.60 9.69
N TYR A 15 -8.28 -6.98 9.27
CA TYR A 15 -7.79 -7.01 7.90
C TYR A 15 -6.54 -7.89 7.83
N LEU A 16 -6.57 -8.87 6.92
CA LEU A 16 -5.53 -9.87 6.70
C LEU A 16 -5.25 -9.94 5.20
N GLY A 17 -3.98 -10.01 4.81
CA GLY A 17 -3.62 -10.15 3.40
C GLY A 17 -2.15 -9.93 3.09
N GLY A 18 -1.86 -9.65 1.81
CA GLY A 18 -0.51 -9.40 1.31
C GLY A 18 -0.09 -7.92 1.31
N LEU A 19 -0.99 -7.00 1.64
CA LEU A 19 -0.73 -5.56 1.59
C LEU A 19 -0.12 -5.09 2.92
N ASP A 20 1.08 -4.52 2.84
CA ASP A 20 1.77 -3.90 3.98
C ASP A 20 1.46 -2.41 4.05
N LEU A 21 1.49 -1.82 5.25
CA LEU A 21 1.40 -0.37 5.45
C LEU A 21 2.77 0.28 5.20
N CYS A 22 3.25 0.16 3.96
CA CYS A 22 4.58 0.56 3.52
C CYS A 22 4.54 1.33 2.19
N PHE A 23 5.61 2.08 1.88
CA PHE A 23 5.73 2.77 0.59
C PHE A 23 5.73 1.78 -0.59
N GLY A 24 5.26 2.24 -1.75
CA GLY A 24 5.22 1.47 -3.00
C GLY A 24 4.14 0.39 -3.10
N HIS A 25 3.28 0.22 -2.08
CA HIS A 25 2.24 -0.83 -2.06
C HIS A 25 0.82 -0.32 -2.37
N TYR A 26 0.62 1.00 -2.38
CA TYR A 26 -0.65 1.60 -2.77
C TYR A 26 -0.77 1.64 -4.30
N ASP A 27 -1.91 1.24 -4.86
CA ASP A 27 -2.21 1.30 -6.29
C ASP A 27 -3.72 1.44 -6.51
N ILE A 28 -4.11 1.86 -7.72
CA ILE A 28 -5.49 1.91 -8.21
C ILE A 28 -5.70 0.83 -9.27
N PRO A 29 -6.95 0.36 -9.54
CA PRO A 29 -7.20 -0.70 -10.53
C PRO A 29 -6.73 -0.40 -11.96
N LYS A 30 -6.40 0.85 -12.27
CA LYS A 30 -5.85 1.26 -13.57
C LYS A 30 -4.37 0.89 -13.74
N HIS A 31 -3.64 0.63 -12.64
CA HIS A 31 -2.23 0.27 -12.64
C HIS A 31 -1.40 1.24 -13.51
N GLU A 32 -1.54 2.54 -13.24
CA GLU A 32 -0.81 3.55 -14.00
C GLU A 32 0.70 3.42 -13.73
N VAL A 33 1.51 3.51 -14.79
CA VAL A 33 2.97 3.42 -14.66
C VAL A 33 3.58 4.75 -14.21
N ASN A 34 2.85 5.86 -14.38
CA ASN A 34 3.38 7.19 -14.12
C ASN A 34 2.33 8.11 -13.49
N ASP A 35 2.77 8.97 -12.59
CA ASP A 35 1.97 9.99 -11.92
C ASP A 35 2.66 11.35 -12.06
N PHE A 36 2.46 11.99 -13.22
CA PHE A 36 3.14 13.23 -13.61
C PHE A 36 2.93 14.39 -12.63
N LEU A 37 1.78 14.43 -11.95
CA LEU A 37 1.43 15.48 -11.00
C LEU A 37 1.74 15.08 -9.54
N ALA A 38 2.26 13.87 -9.31
CA ALA A 38 2.56 13.32 -7.98
C ALA A 38 1.36 13.38 -7.01
N LEU A 39 0.14 13.17 -7.54
CA LEU A 39 -1.10 13.25 -6.75
C LEU A 39 -1.49 11.91 -6.13
N ILE A 40 -1.15 10.80 -6.78
CA ILE A 40 -1.47 9.43 -6.37
C ILE A 40 -0.33 8.86 -5.53
N TRP A 41 0.92 9.06 -5.97
CA TRP A 41 2.12 8.53 -5.31
C TRP A 41 3.14 9.64 -5.01
N PRO A 42 2.89 10.48 -3.98
CA PRO A 42 3.78 11.58 -3.66
C PRO A 42 5.14 11.12 -3.11
N GLY A 43 6.22 11.75 -3.56
CA GLY A 43 7.56 11.57 -2.99
C GLY A 43 8.05 10.11 -3.07
N LYS A 44 8.41 9.53 -1.91
CA LYS A 44 8.93 8.15 -1.82
C LYS A 44 7.88 7.07 -2.09
N VAL A 45 6.61 7.44 -2.22
CA VAL A 45 5.54 6.50 -2.55
C VAL A 45 5.66 6.06 -4.02
N TYR A 46 6.13 6.94 -4.92
CA TYR A 46 6.45 6.57 -6.29
C TYR A 46 7.73 5.71 -6.30
N TYR A 47 7.56 4.40 -6.51
CA TYR A 47 8.62 3.42 -6.29
C TYR A 47 8.65 2.40 -7.43
N ASN A 48 9.86 2.12 -7.93
CA ASN A 48 10.13 1.02 -8.86
C ASN A 48 11.24 0.15 -8.24
N PRO A 49 10.92 -1.06 -7.74
CA PRO A 49 11.85 -1.94 -7.04
C PRO A 49 13.07 -2.38 -7.85
#